data_AF-A0A3M0HNU0-F1
#
_entry.id   AF-A0A3M0HNU0-F1
#
_cell.length_a   1.000
_cell.length_b   1.000
_cell.length_c   1.000
_cell.angle_alpha   90.00
_cell.angle_beta   90.00
_cell.angle_gamma   90.00
#
_symmetry.space_group_name_H-M   'P 1'
#
loop_
_entity.id
_entity.type
_entity.pdbx_description
1 polymer ?
#
loop_
_entity_poly.entity_id
_entity_poly.type
_entity_poly.pdbx_seq_one_letter_code
_entity_poly.pdbx_strand_id
1 'polypeptide(L)'
;MHPQNRGFAWPVMFEGQPLPRIVESSEFDRVVWSSPWPSHPDVLLQFDLTPETRLRWTLLAHPPVPDPQTVEWLRDQVSHLVNIDLRNATGY
;
A
#
# COMPACT_ATOMS: atom_id res chain seq x y z
N MET A 1 -15.87 -4.32 10.00
CA MET A 1 -14.52 -4.48 10.60
C MET A 1 -14.49 -5.81 11.34
N HIS A 2 -13.67 -6.77 10.87
CA HIS A 2 -13.59 -8.11 11.47
C HIS A 2 -13.12 -8.03 12.94
N PRO A 3 -13.71 -8.80 13.88
CA PRO A 3 -13.46 -8.68 15.32
C PRO A 3 -12.01 -8.97 15.77
N GLN A 4 -11.17 -9.51 14.88
CA GLN A 4 -9.75 -9.77 15.14
C GLN A 4 -8.81 -8.66 14.64
N ASN A 5 -9.30 -7.65 13.91
CA ASN A 5 -8.49 -6.49 13.52
C ASN A 5 -8.26 -5.57 14.72
N ARG A 6 -7.29 -5.91 15.58
CA ARG A 6 -6.88 -5.10 16.75
C ARG A 6 -6.08 -3.83 16.42
N GLY A 7 -6.10 -3.40 15.16
CA GLY A 7 -5.24 -2.32 14.65
C GLY A 7 -3.85 -2.87 14.34
N PHE A 8 -3.44 -2.75 13.07
CA PHE A 8 -2.09 -3.07 12.65
C PHE A 8 -1.16 -1.95 13.13
N ALA A 9 -0.08 -2.28 13.83
CA ALA A 9 1.00 -1.34 14.06
C ALA A 9 1.69 -1.13 12.71
N TRP A 10 1.71 0.11 12.24
CA TRP A 10 2.31 0.42 10.96
C TRP A 10 3.81 0.12 10.97
N PRO A 11 4.39 -0.40 9.87
CA PRO A 11 5.80 -0.73 9.79
C PRO A 11 6.69 0.48 10.07
N VAL A 12 7.93 0.19 10.48
CA VAL A 12 8.98 1.17 10.81
C VAL A 12 9.19 2.22 9.71
N MET A 13 8.95 1.88 8.43
CA MET A 13 8.98 2.82 7.30
C MET A 13 8.13 4.09 7.52
N PHE A 14 7.06 4.00 8.30
CA PHE A 14 6.18 5.15 8.55
C PHE A 14 6.57 5.97 9.78
N GLU A 15 7.64 5.64 10.50
CA GLU A 15 8.10 6.47 11.62
C GLU A 15 8.50 7.86 11.11
N GLY A 16 7.71 8.87 11.47
CA GLY A 16 7.90 10.27 11.05
C GLY A 16 7.27 10.65 9.71
N GLN A 17 6.63 9.70 9.01
CA GLN A 17 5.87 9.95 7.77
C GLN A 17 4.36 9.83 8.02
N PRO A 18 3.50 10.56 7.28
CA PRO A 18 2.06 10.39 7.40
C PRO A 18 1.63 8.98 6.99
N LEU A 19 0.85 8.34 7.86
CA LEU A 19 0.31 7.01 7.61
C LEU A 19 -0.69 7.03 6.45
N PRO A 20 -0.65 6.03 5.55
CA PRO A 20 -1.67 5.90 4.53
C PRO A 20 -3.03 5.65 5.18
N ARG A 21 -4.06 6.33 4.67
CA ARG A 21 -5.44 6.12 5.08
C ARG A 21 -6.11 5.12 4.16
N ILE A 22 -7.01 4.32 4.68
CA ILE A 22 -7.90 3.48 3.84
C ILE A 22 -8.90 4.41 3.15
N VAL A 23 -8.87 4.43 1.81
CA VAL A 23 -9.77 5.21 0.95
C VAL A 23 -10.99 4.38 0.57
N GLU A 24 -10.78 3.09 0.29
CA GLU A 24 -11.82 2.14 -0.08
C GLU A 24 -11.42 0.74 0.45
N SER A 25 -12.39 -0.10 0.78
CA SER A 25 -12.13 -1.50 1.13
C SER A 25 -13.36 -2.36 0.87
N SER A 26 -13.14 -3.59 0.42
CA SER A 26 -14.12 -4.67 0.46
C SER A 26 -13.58 -5.84 1.28
N GLU A 27 -14.48 -6.64 1.83
CA GLU A 27 -14.11 -7.66 2.81
C GLU A 27 -13.33 -8.80 2.13
N PHE A 28 -12.14 -9.08 2.66
CA PHE A 28 -11.25 -10.18 2.28
C PHE A 28 -10.60 -10.12 0.90
N ASP A 29 -10.95 -9.19 0.03
CA ASP A 29 -10.47 -9.18 -1.36
C ASP A 29 -9.79 -7.87 -1.79
N ARG A 30 -10.07 -6.71 -1.19
CA ARG A 30 -9.49 -5.44 -1.67
C ARG A 30 -9.37 -4.38 -0.59
N VAL A 31 -8.27 -3.65 -0.63
CA VAL A 31 -8.09 -2.40 0.13
C VAL A 31 -7.33 -1.38 -0.71
N VAL A 32 -7.79 -0.13 -0.69
CA VAL A 32 -7.16 1.00 -1.37
C VAL A 32 -6.64 1.97 -0.33
N TRP A 33 -5.35 2.26 -0.40
CA TRP A 33 -4.67 3.21 0.46
C TRP A 33 -4.46 4.54 -0.26
N SER A 34 -4.54 5.64 0.50
CA SER A 34 -3.94 6.91 0.08
C SER A 34 -2.44 6.74 -0.09
N SER A 35 -1.80 7.65 -0.82
CA SER A 35 -0.36 7.58 -1.03
C SER A 35 0.40 7.48 0.29
N PRO A 36 1.30 6.49 0.45
CA PRO A 36 2.26 6.47 1.54
C PRO A 36 3.44 7.42 1.29
N TRP A 37 3.56 8.02 0.09
CA TRP A 37 4.68 8.91 -0.28
C TRP A 37 4.20 10.36 -0.37
N PRO A 38 4.67 11.26 0.53
CA PRO A 38 4.27 12.67 0.49
C PRO A 38 4.64 13.40 -0.79
N SER A 39 5.68 12.94 -1.50
CA SER A 39 6.08 13.48 -2.80
C SER A 39 5.08 13.17 -3.92
N HIS A 40 4.21 12.18 -3.73
CA HIS A 40 3.24 11.73 -4.73
C HIS A 40 1.86 11.52 -4.08
N PRO A 41 1.24 12.57 -3.51
CA PRO A 41 0.05 12.45 -2.67
C PRO A 41 -1.19 11.95 -3.43
N ASP A 42 -1.23 12.15 -4.75
CA ASP A 42 -2.37 11.82 -5.61
C ASP A 42 -2.34 10.37 -6.14
N VAL A 43 -1.30 9.60 -5.79
CA VAL A 43 -1.19 8.18 -6.15
C VAL A 43 -1.88 7.33 -5.09
N LEU A 44 -2.80 6.47 -5.50
CA LEU A 44 -3.41 5.48 -4.62
C LEU A 44 -2.70 4.13 -4.80
N LEU A 45 -2.56 3.41 -3.69
CA LEU A 45 -2.04 2.04 -3.71
C LEU A 45 -3.18 1.08 -3.42
N GLN A 46 -3.58 0.32 -4.42
CA GLN A 46 -4.60 -0.71 -4.30
C GLN A 46 -3.93 -2.06 -4.07
N PHE A 47 -4.46 -2.82 -3.12
CA PHE A 47 -4.15 -4.22 -2.90
C PHE A 47 -5.38 -5.06 -3.20
N ASP A 48 -5.21 -6.12 -3.98
CA ASP A 48 -6.20 -7.13 -4.26
C ASP A 48 -5.68 -8.49 -3.76
N LEU A 49 -6.51 -9.21 -3.00
CA LEU A 49 -6.28 -10.59 -2.59
C LEU A 49 -7.13 -11.49 -3.48
N THR A 50 -6.48 -12.33 -4.28
CA THR A 50 -7.16 -13.35 -5.06
C THR A 50 -7.24 -14.66 -4.27
N PRO A 51 -8.03 -15.66 -4.73
CA PRO A 51 -7.95 -17.01 -4.19
C PRO A 51 -6.50 -17.49 -4.09
N GLU A 52 -6.24 -18.39 -3.14
CA GLU A 52 -4.90 -18.88 -2.76
C GLU A 52 -4.00 -17.80 -2.11
N THR A 53 -4.58 -16.69 -1.62
CA THR A 53 -3.88 -15.62 -0.91
C THR A 53 -2.79 -14.97 -1.78
N ARG A 54 -2.99 -14.92 -3.10
CA ARG A 54 -2.07 -14.16 -3.97
C ARG A 54 -2.39 -12.68 -3.83
N LEU A 55 -1.38 -11.92 -3.45
CA LEU A 55 -1.45 -10.47 -3.37
C LEU A 55 -1.08 -9.85 -4.72
N ARG A 56 -1.97 -9.05 -5.28
CA ARG A 56 -1.69 -8.11 -6.36
C ARG A 56 -1.70 -6.70 -5.79
N TRP A 57 -0.78 -5.87 -6.24
CA TRP A 57 -0.82 -4.43 -5.95
C TRP A 57 -0.87 -3.65 -7.26
N THR A 58 -1.56 -2.50 -7.23
CA THR A 58 -1.74 -1.60 -8.37
C THR A 58 -1.56 -0.16 -7.92
N LEU A 59 -0.75 0.61 -8.64
CA LEU A 59 -0.64 2.06 -8.46
C LEU A 59 -1.69 2.74 -9.35
N LEU A 60 -2.58 3.52 -8.76
CA LEU A 60 -3.59 4.29 -9.46
C LEU A 60 -3.19 5.77 -9.40
N ALA A 61 -3.02 6.38 -10.57
CA ALA A 61 -2.70 7.80 -10.69
C ALA A 61 -3.75 8.50 -11.56
N HIS A 62 -4.23 9.64 -11.10
CA HIS A 62 -5.02 10.53 -11.93
C HIS A 62 -4.09 11.33 -12.87
N PRO A 63 -4.57 11.76 -14.04
CA PRO A 63 -3.79 12.64 -14.91
C PRO A 63 -3.33 13.91 -14.18
N PRO A 64 -2.09 14.38 -14.42
CA PRO A 64 -1.12 13.81 -15.37
C PRO A 64 -0.49 12.50 -14.87
N VAL A 65 -0.37 11.53 -15.77
CA VAL A 65 0.31 10.26 -15.45
C VAL A 65 1.77 10.57 -15.10
N PRO A 66 2.32 9.97 -14.03
CA PRO A 66 3.71 10.17 -13.68
C PRO A 66 4.64 9.80 -14.83
N ASP A 67 5.78 10.49 -14.92
CA ASP A 67 6.79 10.16 -15.92
C ASP A 67 7.39 8.75 -15.67
N PRO A 68 8.04 8.14 -16.66
CA PRO A 68 8.57 6.78 -16.54
C PRO A 68 9.54 6.58 -15.37
N GLN A 69 10.36 7.59 -15.03
CA GLN A 69 11.33 7.50 -13.93
C GLN A 69 10.60 7.47 -12.58
N THR A 70 9.57 8.28 -12.44
CA THR A 70 8.69 8.30 -11.28
C THR A 70 7.94 6.97 -11.12
N VAL A 71 7.44 6.40 -12.23
CA VAL A 71 6.79 5.08 -12.21
C VAL A 71 7.75 3.98 -11.75
N GLU A 72 9.01 4.01 -12.21
CA GLU A 72 10.04 3.06 -11.79
C GLU A 72 10.36 3.21 -10.29
N TRP A 73 10.57 4.43 -9.83
CA TRP A 73 10.79 4.71 -8.42
C TRP A 73 9.62 4.23 -7.55
N LEU A 74 8.37 4.54 -7.92
CA LEU A 74 7.18 4.10 -7.18
C LEU A 74 7.07 2.57 -7.15
N ARG A 75 7.39 1.88 -8.25
CA ARG A 75 7.43 0.42 -8.31
C ARG A 75 8.42 -0.16 -7.30
N ASP A 76 9.62 0.41 -7.22
CA ASP A 76 10.63 -0.03 -6.26
C ASP A 76 10.17 0.22 -4.82
N GLN A 77 9.54 1.37 -4.55
CA GLN A 77 8.99 1.67 -3.24
C GLN A 77 7.88 0.70 -2.83
N VAL A 78 6.93 0.37 -3.72
CA VAL A 78 5.88 -0.62 -3.42
C VAL A 78 6.48 -1.99 -3.19
N SER A 79 7.45 -2.39 -4.02
CA SER A 79 8.12 -3.68 -3.88
C SER A 79 8.80 -3.79 -2.51
N HIS A 80 9.48 -2.73 -2.06
CA HIS A 80 10.10 -2.66 -0.74
C HIS A 80 9.05 -2.74 0.38
N LEU A 81 8.01 -1.90 0.32
CA LEU A 81 6.91 -1.85 1.28
C LEU A 81 6.26 -3.23 1.46
N VAL A 82 5.94 -3.91 0.37
CA VAL A 82 5.25 -5.21 0.40
C VAL A 82 6.19 -6.33 0.86
N ASN A 83 7.42 -6.37 0.32
CA ASN A 83 8.27 -7.51 0.52
C ASN A 83 9.13 -7.47 1.78
N ILE A 84 9.35 -6.29 2.35
CA ILE A 84 10.19 -6.09 3.53
C ILE A 84 9.34 -5.53 4.66
N ASP A 85 8.80 -4.33 4.53
CA ASP A 85 8.18 -3.64 5.67
C ASP A 85 6.93 -4.34 6.21
N LEU A 86 5.98 -4.64 5.31
CA LEU A 86 4.75 -5.35 5.70
C LEU A 86 5.04 -6.79 6.10
N ARG A 87 5.96 -7.48 5.41
CA ARG A 87 6.35 -8.86 5.75
C ARG A 87 6.97 -8.93 7.15
N ASN A 88 7.95 -8.08 7.42
CA ASN A 88 8.62 -7.98 8.73
C ASN A 88 7.63 -7.59 9.84
N ALA A 89 6.71 -6.65 9.57
CA ALA A 89 5.69 -6.24 10.55
C ALA A 89 4.70 -7.36 10.90
N THR A 90 4.48 -8.32 9.99
CA THR A 90 3.66 -9.52 10.27
C THR A 90 4.42 -10.64 11.00
N GLY A 91 5.73 -10.47 11.26
CA GLY A 91 6.54 -11.45 12.00
C GLY A 91 6.90 -12.71 11.19
N TYR A 92 6.84 -12.64 9.86
CA TYR A 92 7.30 -13.68 8.94
C TYR A 92 8.63 -13.31 8.28
#